data_AF-A0A4U8UBA7-F1
#
_entry.id   AF-A0A4U8UBA7-F1
#
_cell.length_a   1.000
_cell.length_b   1.000
_cell.length_c   1.000
_cell.angle_alpha   90.00
_cell.angle_beta   90.00
_cell.angle_gamma   90.00
#
_symmetry.space_group_name_H-M   'P 1'
#
loop_
_entity.id
_entity.type
_entity.pdbx_description
1 polymer ?
#
loop_
_entity_poly.entity_id
_entity_poly.type
_entity_poly.pdbx_seq_one_letter_code
_entity_poly.pdbx_strand_id
1 'polypeptide(L)'
;MQMDIKHDGESMESNEERDSKDSIKSKNMKSSKEVKQIETKSAPTNIKKDSIDSNITIKSSLKIESNEARLEKDSKDSVKSNMNTESLVNTNTECDTKQSKTTESSANKTGFIESYFFYPSFWHKILAFALLPFSCIYALITLYKKCFTKKRNFNVKILSIGNLVSGGSGKTPFCIALTNYLQTKGYTDIYVVLRGYKRKSKGLIQVSSNGAILVNVAQSGDEAMLIAMQTKASVIVSESRIKALEYIQTKDSKHSIVILDDAYRFNFNKFDILLEPKLKPYFPFVLPSGYYRFPESFYTKCDLHLKEDRDYKRSVSILYVKDSNRESKYILATAIANPSRLKPYLPENIIYEYYLADHAEFDCNTLKTLLEKYHATHILMTQKDYVKCLDFNLPFALLMLDVRIESSALKSIESFLNTESFLQSKARF
;
A
#
# COMPACT_ATOMS: atom_id res chain seq x y z
N MET A 1 51.40 53.67 -25.95
CA MET A 1 50.01 53.89 -26.37
C MET A 1 49.20 54.12 -25.10
N GLN A 2 49.42 55.28 -24.46
CA GLN A 2 48.52 56.46 -24.42
C GLN A 2 47.35 56.22 -23.44
N MET A 3 47.48 56.70 -22.19
CA MET A 3 46.72 57.84 -21.59
C MET A 3 45.22 57.49 -21.40
N ASP A 4 44.49 57.71 -20.31
CA ASP A 4 44.55 58.67 -19.19
C ASP A 4 43.39 58.27 -18.21
N ILE A 5 43.55 58.29 -16.88
CA ILE A 5 43.04 59.31 -15.90
C ILE A 5 41.60 59.10 -15.34
N LYS A 6 41.53 58.98 -13.99
CA LYS A 6 40.53 59.47 -12.97
C LYS A 6 39.04 59.06 -13.10
N HIS A 7 38.18 59.12 -12.08
CA HIS A 7 38.19 59.29 -10.62
C HIS A 7 36.80 58.79 -10.13
N ASP A 8 36.74 58.35 -8.86
CA ASP A 8 35.78 58.71 -7.77
C ASP A 8 34.40 59.26 -8.19
N GLY A 9 33.27 58.90 -7.59
CA GLY A 9 32.96 58.53 -6.20
C GLY A 9 31.58 59.17 -5.87
N GLU A 10 30.84 58.62 -4.89
CA GLU A 10 29.72 59.24 -4.11
C GLU A 10 28.92 58.07 -3.47
N SER A 11 28.96 57.77 -2.17
CA SER A 11 28.58 58.48 -0.92
C SER A 11 27.07 58.56 -0.66
N MET A 12 26.69 57.99 0.50
CA MET A 12 25.39 58.05 1.17
C MET A 12 25.04 59.47 1.65
N GLU A 13 23.75 59.79 1.76
CA GLU A 13 23.18 60.44 2.95
C GLU A 13 21.64 60.33 3.01
N SER A 14 21.10 60.77 4.14
CA SER A 14 19.92 60.35 4.88
C SER A 14 18.67 61.26 4.74
N ASN A 15 17.68 61.02 5.63
CA ASN A 15 16.56 61.89 6.05
C ASN A 15 15.31 61.84 5.16
N GLU A 16 14.05 62.00 5.62
CA GLU A 16 13.32 61.94 6.90
C GLU A 16 11.82 62.10 6.53
N GLU A 17 10.92 61.68 7.42
CA GLU A 17 9.61 62.32 7.71
C GLU A 17 8.32 62.19 6.85
N ARG A 18 7.31 61.62 7.56
CA ARG A 18 5.97 62.16 7.92
C ARG A 18 4.79 62.14 6.93
N ASP A 19 3.77 61.39 7.40
CA ASP A 19 2.38 61.78 7.66
C ASP A 19 1.46 62.36 6.58
N SER A 20 0.31 61.67 6.48
CA SER A 20 -1.07 62.19 6.71
C SER A 20 -2.08 62.18 5.56
N LYS A 21 -3.31 61.81 5.99
CA LYS A 21 -4.66 62.20 5.50
C LYS A 21 -5.19 61.54 4.23
N ASP A 22 -6.19 60.66 4.35
CA ASP A 22 -7.62 60.89 4.65
C ASP A 22 -8.46 61.10 3.39
N SER A 23 -9.35 60.13 3.17
CA SER A 23 -10.76 60.21 2.75
C SER A 23 -11.15 61.08 1.53
N ILE A 24 -12.05 60.56 0.68
CA ILE A 24 -13.29 61.25 0.23
C ILE A 24 -14.11 60.39 -0.77
N LYS A 25 -15.38 60.19 -0.38
CA LYS A 25 -16.66 60.20 -1.16
C LYS A 25 -16.81 59.30 -2.40
N SER A 26 -17.76 58.34 -2.40
CA SER A 26 -19.25 58.44 -2.46
C SER A 26 -19.83 58.36 -3.88
N LYS A 27 -20.74 57.40 -4.11
CA LYS A 27 -22.05 57.48 -4.83
C LYS A 27 -22.47 56.05 -5.24
N ASN A 28 -23.43 55.42 -4.56
CA ASN A 28 -24.88 55.43 -4.83
C ASN A 28 -25.28 55.18 -6.29
N MET A 29 -25.92 54.03 -6.58
CA MET A 29 -27.31 54.05 -7.09
C MET A 29 -28.07 52.73 -6.88
N LYS A 30 -29.33 52.90 -6.48
CA LYS A 30 -30.39 51.92 -6.17
C LYS A 30 -30.96 51.26 -7.43
N SER A 31 -31.54 50.06 -7.29
CA SER A 31 -32.96 49.82 -7.62
C SER A 31 -33.43 48.44 -7.14
N SER A 32 -34.46 48.49 -6.32
CA SER A 32 -35.27 47.42 -5.71
C SER A 32 -36.50 47.10 -6.55
N LYS A 33 -37.02 45.86 -6.45
CA LYS A 33 -38.47 45.55 -6.52
C LYS A 33 -38.78 44.19 -5.86
N GLU A 34 -39.53 44.25 -4.76
CA GLU A 34 -40.29 43.17 -4.10
C GLU A 34 -41.47 42.71 -5.01
N VAL A 35 -42.16 41.57 -4.80
CA VAL A 35 -43.24 41.39 -3.80
C VAL A 35 -43.77 39.94 -3.74
N LYS A 36 -43.94 39.43 -2.49
CA LYS A 36 -44.90 38.46 -1.84
C LYS A 36 -45.21 37.08 -2.47
N GLN A 37 -45.01 35.96 -1.76
CA GLN A 37 -45.74 35.35 -0.61
C GLN A 37 -47.16 34.83 -0.91
N ILE A 38 -47.35 33.50 -0.84
CA ILE A 38 -48.57 32.82 -0.38
C ILE A 38 -48.16 31.57 0.42
N GLU A 39 -48.61 31.48 1.67
CA GLU A 39 -48.61 30.30 2.54
C GLU A 39 -49.84 29.42 2.28
N THR A 40 -49.71 28.09 2.46
CA THR A 40 -50.78 27.27 3.05
C THR A 40 -50.19 26.21 3.99
N LYS A 41 -50.77 26.13 5.20
CA LYS A 41 -50.47 25.21 6.30
C LYS A 41 -51.20 23.87 6.13
N SER A 42 -50.58 22.78 6.57
CA SER A 42 -51.26 21.71 7.32
C SER A 42 -50.25 20.91 8.17
N ALA A 43 -50.75 20.36 9.28
CA ALA A 43 -50.07 20.13 10.56
C ALA A 43 -49.53 18.68 10.74
N PRO A 44 -48.98 18.29 11.92
CA PRO A 44 -47.80 17.42 12.04
C PRO A 44 -48.09 15.95 12.30
N THR A 45 -47.09 15.09 12.05
CA THR A 45 -47.03 13.73 12.60
C THR A 45 -45.66 13.48 13.23
N ASN A 46 -45.68 13.35 14.55
CA ASN A 46 -44.62 12.80 15.39
C ASN A 46 -44.36 11.34 14.98
N ILE A 47 -43.10 10.87 14.95
CA ILE A 47 -42.65 9.54 15.42
C ILE A 47 -41.12 9.39 15.24
N LYS A 48 -40.46 9.23 16.39
CA LYS A 48 -39.23 8.48 16.74
C LYS A 48 -37.88 8.81 16.07
N LYS A 49 -36.99 9.34 16.93
CA LYS A 49 -35.57 9.02 17.00
C LYS A 49 -35.34 7.52 16.83
N ASP A 50 -34.50 7.13 15.89
CA ASP A 50 -33.68 5.93 16.01
C ASP A 50 -32.29 6.20 15.42
N SER A 51 -31.32 5.62 16.12
CA SER A 51 -29.87 5.73 16.03
C SER A 51 -29.28 5.48 14.65
N ILE A 52 -28.48 6.45 14.17
CA ILE A 52 -27.58 6.28 13.01
C ILE A 52 -26.32 5.55 13.49
N ASP A 53 -26.34 4.22 13.48
CA ASP A 53 -25.12 3.42 13.46
C ASP A 53 -24.53 3.46 12.04
N SER A 54 -23.50 4.29 11.86
CA SER A 54 -22.75 4.39 10.61
C SER A 54 -21.75 3.24 10.47
N ASN A 55 -22.27 2.04 10.19
CA ASN A 55 -21.51 0.87 9.80
C ASN A 55 -21.17 0.93 8.29
N ILE A 56 -19.96 1.40 7.96
CA ILE A 56 -19.47 1.41 6.57
C ILE A 56 -18.45 0.28 6.42
N THR A 57 -18.87 -0.80 5.78
CA THR A 57 -18.00 -1.86 5.25
C THR A 57 -17.60 -1.48 3.82
N ILE A 58 -16.36 -1.06 3.61
CA ILE A 58 -15.84 -0.72 2.28
C ILE A 58 -15.45 -2.02 1.57
N LYS A 59 -16.30 -2.48 0.64
CA LYS A 59 -15.93 -3.57 -0.29
C LYS A 59 -14.94 -3.03 -1.33
N SER A 60 -13.78 -3.66 -1.43
CA SER A 60 -12.77 -3.35 -2.47
C SER A 60 -13.32 -3.61 -3.88
N SER A 61 -13.27 -2.60 -4.75
CA SER A 61 -13.73 -2.69 -6.14
C SER A 61 -12.69 -3.35 -7.05
N LEU A 62 -12.48 -4.66 -6.91
CA LEU A 62 -11.89 -5.47 -8.00
C LEU A 62 -13.05 -5.90 -8.91
N LYS A 63 -13.30 -5.15 -9.98
CA LYS A 63 -14.13 -5.64 -11.09
C LYS A 63 -13.29 -6.66 -11.87
N ILE A 64 -13.53 -7.94 -11.64
CA ILE A 64 -13.15 -8.99 -12.58
C ILE A 64 -14.18 -8.86 -13.72
N GLU A 65 -13.80 -8.21 -14.81
CA GLU A 65 -14.64 -8.18 -16.01
C GLU A 65 -14.77 -9.61 -16.55
N SER A 66 -16.01 -10.00 -16.84
CA SER A 66 -16.38 -11.28 -17.43
C SER A 66 -15.72 -11.44 -18.80
N ASN A 67 -14.82 -12.42 -18.93
CA ASN A 67 -14.13 -12.80 -20.17
C ASN A 67 -15.06 -13.29 -21.32
N GLU A 68 -16.38 -13.34 -21.11
CA GLU A 68 -17.34 -13.74 -22.14
C GLU A 68 -17.41 -12.73 -23.30
N ALA A 69 -17.18 -11.43 -23.04
CA ALA A 69 -17.31 -10.39 -24.07
C ALA A 69 -16.14 -10.32 -25.08
N ARG A 70 -15.07 -11.12 -24.88
CA ARG A 70 -13.89 -11.14 -25.77
C ARG A 70 -13.89 -12.33 -26.73
N LEU A 71 -14.63 -13.39 -26.42
CA LEU A 71 -14.74 -14.59 -27.27
C LEU A 71 -15.65 -14.41 -28.49
N GLU A 72 -16.59 -13.46 -28.47
CA GLU A 72 -17.47 -13.18 -29.63
C GLU A 72 -16.84 -12.26 -30.69
N LYS A 73 -15.67 -11.65 -30.41
CA LYS A 73 -14.97 -10.77 -31.36
C LYS A 73 -13.91 -11.48 -32.20
N ASP A 74 -13.32 -12.56 -31.69
CA ASP A 74 -12.29 -13.31 -32.41
C ASP A 74 -12.86 -14.44 -33.30
N SER A 75 -14.17 -14.69 -33.24
CA SER A 75 -14.86 -15.70 -34.06
C SER A 75 -15.43 -15.18 -35.39
N LYS A 76 -15.11 -13.95 -35.80
CA LYS A 76 -15.61 -13.36 -37.07
C LYS A 76 -14.55 -13.01 -38.12
N ASP A 77 -13.25 -13.14 -37.80
CA ASP A 77 -12.17 -12.83 -38.76
C ASP A 77 -11.21 -14.02 -38.95
N SER A 78 -11.69 -15.13 -39.51
CA SER A 78 -10.82 -16.08 -40.23
C SER A 78 -11.62 -17.08 -41.07
N VAL A 79 -12.21 -16.61 -42.16
CA VAL A 79 -12.66 -17.46 -43.27
C VAL A 79 -12.11 -16.91 -44.58
N LYS A 80 -10.93 -17.41 -45.00
CA LYS A 80 -10.62 -17.85 -46.38
C LYS A 80 -9.11 -18.07 -46.60
N SER A 81 -8.85 -19.09 -47.42
CA SER A 81 -7.59 -19.50 -48.08
C SER A 81 -6.58 -20.24 -47.20
N ASN A 82 -6.01 -21.40 -47.57
CA ASN A 82 -6.07 -22.20 -48.80
C ASN A 82 -5.70 -23.66 -48.48
N MET A 83 -6.16 -24.56 -49.36
CA MET A 83 -5.86 -26.00 -49.42
C MET A 83 -4.45 -26.32 -49.94
N ASN A 84 -4.08 -27.61 -49.77
CA ASN A 84 -2.98 -28.42 -50.34
C ASN A 84 -1.71 -28.45 -49.44
N THR A 85 -1.11 -29.59 -49.06
CA THR A 85 -0.96 -30.92 -49.67
C THR A 85 -0.71 -32.03 -48.64
N GLU A 86 -0.79 -33.28 -49.11
CA GLU A 86 -0.84 -34.60 -48.45
C GLU A 86 0.45 -35.13 -47.78
N SER A 87 0.22 -36.02 -46.80
CA SER A 87 0.83 -37.36 -46.58
C SER A 87 2.22 -37.60 -45.95
N LEU A 88 2.27 -38.78 -45.29
CA LEU A 88 3.39 -39.59 -44.72
C LEU A 88 3.73 -39.31 -43.23
N VAL A 89 3.24 -40.08 -42.26
CA VAL A 89 3.47 -41.50 -41.87
C VAL A 89 4.81 -41.74 -41.14
N ASN A 90 4.64 -42.17 -39.88
CA ASN A 90 5.43 -43.11 -39.07
C ASN A 90 6.56 -42.69 -38.11
N THR A 91 6.27 -43.00 -36.82
CA THR A 91 6.98 -43.91 -35.89
C THR A 91 8.09 -43.42 -34.95
N ASN A 92 8.00 -44.01 -33.75
CA ASN A 92 8.99 -44.24 -32.67
C ASN A 92 8.81 -43.31 -31.46
N THR A 93 8.21 -43.74 -30.35
CA THR A 93 8.67 -44.66 -29.26
C THR A 93 9.80 -44.11 -28.40
N GLU A 94 9.71 -44.44 -27.11
CA GLU A 94 10.63 -44.19 -25.97
C GLU A 94 10.29 -42.91 -25.18
N CYS A 95 9.49 -42.98 -24.11
CA CYS A 95 9.71 -43.70 -22.85
C CYS A 95 11.01 -43.26 -22.16
N ASP A 96 10.93 -42.18 -21.39
CA ASP A 96 11.83 -41.95 -20.27
C ASP A 96 11.04 -41.61 -19.01
N THR A 97 10.59 -42.68 -18.38
CA THR A 97 10.29 -42.78 -16.96
C THR A 97 11.50 -42.37 -16.13
N LYS A 98 11.50 -41.16 -15.56
CA LYS A 98 12.32 -40.80 -14.37
C LYS A 98 11.90 -39.44 -13.79
N GLN A 99 10.79 -39.42 -13.05
CA GLN A 99 10.59 -38.49 -11.92
C GLN A 99 9.32 -38.88 -11.13
N SER A 100 9.39 -40.06 -10.50
CA SER A 100 8.60 -40.36 -9.32
C SER A 100 9.54 -40.37 -8.11
N LYS A 101 9.04 -39.86 -6.97
CA LYS A 101 9.69 -39.68 -5.65
C LYS A 101 10.23 -38.26 -5.35
N THR A 102 9.29 -37.33 -5.16
CA THR A 102 9.37 -36.32 -4.09
C THR A 102 7.97 -36.07 -3.52
N THR A 103 7.31 -37.15 -3.08
CA THR A 103 6.14 -37.09 -2.21
C THR A 103 6.49 -37.84 -0.94
N GLU A 104 7.17 -37.15 -0.02
CA GLU A 104 7.24 -37.54 1.39
C GLU A 104 7.77 -36.35 2.22
N SER A 105 7.00 -35.99 3.26
CA SER A 105 7.37 -35.10 4.36
C SER A 105 7.43 -33.57 4.12
N SER A 106 6.27 -32.95 3.86
CA SER A 106 6.05 -31.51 4.12
C SER A 106 5.24 -31.26 5.39
N ALA A 107 5.56 -31.99 6.46
CA ALA A 107 5.14 -31.62 7.81
C ALA A 107 6.18 -30.65 8.42
N ASN A 108 5.77 -29.40 8.62
CA ASN A 108 6.37 -28.41 9.53
C ASN A 108 7.89 -28.14 9.42
N LYS A 109 8.39 -27.63 8.29
CA LYS A 109 9.56 -26.74 8.32
C LYS A 109 9.10 -25.30 8.46
N THR A 110 8.84 -24.86 9.69
CA THR A 110 8.81 -23.42 10.00
C THR A 110 10.15 -22.83 9.58
N GLY A 111 10.15 -21.81 8.71
CA GLY A 111 11.39 -21.21 8.22
C GLY A 111 12.28 -20.72 9.38
N PHE A 112 13.60 -20.69 9.17
CA PHE A 112 14.57 -20.33 10.22
C PHE A 112 14.22 -19.01 10.95
N ILE A 113 13.73 -18.00 10.22
CA ILE A 113 13.30 -16.72 10.80
C ILE A 113 12.16 -16.91 11.81
N GLU A 114 11.18 -17.75 11.50
CA GLU A 114 10.04 -18.01 12.36
C GLU A 114 10.45 -18.81 13.61
N SER A 115 11.22 -19.88 13.42
CA SER A 115 11.71 -20.70 14.53
C SER A 115 12.77 -20.00 15.38
N TYR A 116 13.50 -19.03 14.85
CA TYR A 116 14.48 -18.26 15.62
C TYR A 116 13.83 -17.12 16.40
N PHE A 117 12.99 -16.29 15.76
CA PHE A 117 12.48 -15.07 16.39
C PHE A 117 11.16 -15.21 17.14
N PHE A 118 10.31 -16.19 16.78
CA PHE A 118 8.98 -16.33 17.37
C PHE A 118 8.86 -17.56 18.26
N TYR A 119 9.49 -18.67 17.87
CA TYR A 119 9.46 -19.94 18.62
C TYR A 119 10.87 -20.52 18.87
N PRO A 120 11.79 -19.77 19.54
CA PRO A 120 13.18 -20.17 19.70
C PRO A 120 13.34 -21.45 20.51
N SER A 121 14.13 -22.38 19.96
CA SER A 121 14.69 -23.53 20.70
C SER A 121 15.68 -23.07 21.77
N PHE A 122 16.08 -23.96 22.67
CA PHE A 122 17.11 -23.67 23.67
C PHE A 122 18.40 -23.09 23.05
N TRP A 123 18.87 -23.66 21.95
CA TRP A 123 20.06 -23.18 21.23
C TRP A 123 19.86 -21.82 20.57
N HIS A 124 18.66 -21.54 20.01
CA HIS A 124 18.34 -20.21 19.49
C HIS A 124 18.37 -19.14 20.58
N LYS A 125 17.92 -19.46 21.80
CA LYS A 125 17.98 -18.54 22.94
C LYS A 125 19.42 -18.22 23.32
N ILE A 126 20.30 -19.22 23.42
CA ILE A 126 21.73 -19.02 23.69
C ILE A 126 22.35 -18.10 22.63
N LEU A 127 22.08 -18.36 21.35
CA LEU A 127 22.58 -17.55 20.25
C LEU A 127 22.06 -16.09 20.32
N ALA A 128 20.78 -15.91 20.64
CA ALA A 128 20.19 -14.58 20.81
C ALA A 128 20.88 -13.79 21.94
N PHE A 129 21.19 -14.42 23.08
CA PHE A 129 21.94 -13.76 24.15
C PHE A 129 23.40 -13.48 23.77
N ALA A 130 24.05 -14.38 23.04
CA ALA A 130 25.42 -14.17 22.55
C ALA A 130 25.52 -12.97 21.57
N LEU A 131 24.47 -12.72 20.78
CA LEU A 131 24.39 -11.60 19.83
C LEU A 131 23.96 -10.27 20.46
N LEU A 132 23.63 -10.25 21.76
CA LEU A 132 23.08 -9.06 22.44
C LEU A 132 24.01 -7.84 22.37
N PRO A 133 25.35 -7.95 22.50
CA PRO A 133 26.25 -6.81 22.34
C PRO A 133 26.13 -6.12 20.98
N PHE A 134 25.98 -6.91 19.89
CA PHE A 134 25.77 -6.38 18.55
C PHE A 134 24.41 -5.67 18.43
N SER A 135 23.41 -6.15 19.16
CA SER A 135 22.07 -5.52 19.19
C SER A 135 22.10 -4.21 19.95
N CYS A 136 22.89 -4.10 21.02
CA CYS A 136 23.14 -2.84 21.72
C CYS A 136 23.83 -1.82 20.80
N ILE A 137 24.85 -2.22 20.04
CA ILE A 137 25.52 -1.35 19.05
C ILE A 137 24.51 -0.90 17.97
N TYR A 138 23.73 -1.83 17.44
CA TYR A 138 22.68 -1.51 16.45
C TYR A 138 21.64 -0.52 16.99
N ALA A 139 21.15 -0.74 18.22
CA ALA A 139 20.24 0.16 18.91
C ALA A 139 20.86 1.56 19.03
N LEU A 140 22.12 1.64 19.49
CA LEU A 140 22.81 2.92 19.68
C LEU A 140 22.94 3.69 18.37
N ILE A 141 23.31 3.02 17.27
CA ILE A 141 23.40 3.66 15.93
C ILE A 141 22.03 4.14 15.45
N THR A 142 20.98 3.32 15.58
CA THR A 142 19.63 3.69 15.12
C THR A 142 19.03 4.84 15.93
N LEU A 143 19.24 4.84 17.25
CA LEU A 143 18.87 5.93 18.15
C LEU A 143 19.65 7.20 17.85
N TYR A 144 20.97 7.10 17.69
CA TYR A 144 21.81 8.23 17.31
C TYR A 144 21.32 8.87 16.01
N LYS A 145 21.09 8.06 14.96
CA LYS A 145 20.55 8.58 13.69
C LYS A 145 19.20 9.26 13.88
N LYS A 146 18.30 8.72 14.70
CA LYS A 146 16.97 9.33 14.93
C LYS A 146 17.04 10.63 15.73
N CYS A 147 17.92 10.71 16.72
CA CYS A 147 18.09 11.91 17.56
C CYS A 147 18.85 13.03 16.87
N PHE A 148 19.91 12.71 16.12
CA PHE A 148 20.82 13.71 15.54
C PHE A 148 20.51 14.10 14.09
N THR A 149 19.64 13.36 13.38
CA THR A 149 19.24 13.77 12.02
C THR A 149 18.30 14.97 12.09
N LYS A 150 18.68 16.09 11.45
CA LYS A 150 17.84 17.29 11.34
C LYS A 150 16.45 16.94 10.81
N LYS A 151 15.42 17.45 11.49
CA LYS A 151 14.03 17.29 11.07
C LYS A 151 13.83 18.04 9.76
N ARG A 152 13.37 17.35 8.72
CA ARG A 152 13.00 17.99 7.44
C ARG A 152 11.51 18.27 7.40
N ASN A 153 11.17 19.47 6.97
CA ASN A 153 9.79 19.92 6.80
C ASN A 153 9.44 19.90 5.31
N PHE A 154 8.23 19.43 5.01
CA PHE A 154 7.66 19.44 3.68
C PHE A 154 6.31 20.15 3.75
N ASN A 155 5.94 20.83 2.68
CA ASN A 155 4.70 21.63 2.59
C ASN A 155 3.47 20.76 2.23
N VAL A 156 3.39 19.57 2.83
CA VAL A 156 2.35 18.56 2.61
C VAL A 156 2.04 17.85 3.92
N LYS A 157 0.83 17.29 4.05
CA LYS A 157 0.46 16.50 5.22
C LYS A 157 0.97 15.07 5.06
N ILE A 158 1.82 14.62 5.98
CA ILE A 158 2.46 13.30 5.88
C ILE A 158 1.89 12.35 6.94
N LEU A 159 1.27 11.26 6.50
CA LEU A 159 0.92 10.11 7.32
C LEU A 159 1.98 9.03 7.10
N SER A 160 2.61 8.54 8.16
CA SER A 160 3.63 7.48 8.09
C SER A 160 3.06 6.21 8.67
N ILE A 161 2.98 5.16 7.86
CA ILE A 161 2.50 3.85 8.27
C ILE A 161 3.72 2.96 8.45
N GLY A 162 3.95 2.52 9.68
CA GLY A 162 5.12 1.72 10.03
C GLY A 162 4.80 0.60 11.00
N ASN A 163 5.84 -0.12 11.37
CA ASN A 163 5.86 -1.09 12.46
C ASN A 163 7.26 -1.12 13.07
N LEU A 164 7.41 -1.67 14.28
CA LEU A 164 8.73 -1.78 14.90
C LEU A 164 9.45 -3.09 14.58
N VAL A 165 8.80 -4.09 13.98
CA VAL A 165 9.41 -5.39 13.67
C VAL A 165 9.83 -5.52 12.20
N SER A 166 10.82 -6.35 11.91
CA SER A 166 11.36 -6.57 10.55
C SER A 166 10.56 -7.59 9.75
N GLY A 167 9.26 -7.40 9.54
CA GLY A 167 8.44 -8.35 8.80
C GLY A 167 7.02 -7.86 8.48
N GLY A 168 6.19 -8.78 7.97
CA GLY A 168 4.82 -8.50 7.56
C GLY A 168 3.90 -8.22 8.76
N SER A 169 3.72 -6.94 9.08
CA SER A 169 2.74 -6.43 10.07
C SER A 169 1.42 -5.99 9.44
N GLY A 170 1.18 -6.33 8.17
CA GLY A 170 0.00 -5.92 7.41
C GLY A 170 -0.11 -4.41 7.18
N LYS A 171 1.04 -3.73 6.94
CA LYS A 171 1.08 -2.32 6.54
C LYS A 171 0.35 -2.09 5.22
N THR A 172 0.61 -2.90 4.21
CA THR A 172 0.03 -2.73 2.87
C THR A 172 -1.50 -2.80 2.90
N PRO A 173 -2.15 -3.82 3.50
CA PRO A 173 -3.61 -3.84 3.65
C PRO A 173 -4.16 -2.65 4.45
N PHE A 174 -3.49 -2.24 5.53
CA PHE A 174 -3.91 -1.07 6.32
C PHE A 174 -3.78 0.23 5.52
N CYS A 175 -2.71 0.38 4.74
CA CYS A 175 -2.49 1.51 3.84
C CYS A 175 -3.60 1.61 2.80
N ILE A 176 -3.96 0.49 2.17
CA ILE A 176 -5.06 0.45 1.19
C ILE A 176 -6.38 0.87 1.84
N ALA A 177 -6.72 0.30 3.00
CA ALA A 177 -7.95 0.63 3.73
C ALA A 177 -8.00 2.11 4.13
N LEU A 178 -6.89 2.66 4.65
CA LEU A 178 -6.81 4.07 5.02
C LEU A 178 -6.94 4.98 3.80
N THR A 179 -6.24 4.68 2.71
CA THR A 179 -6.34 5.44 1.46
C THR A 179 -7.77 5.45 0.93
N ASN A 180 -8.41 4.27 0.86
CA ASN A 180 -9.79 4.16 0.40
C ASN A 180 -10.76 4.92 1.31
N TYR A 181 -10.59 4.82 2.64
CA TYR A 181 -11.37 5.61 3.58
C TYR A 181 -11.25 7.12 3.30
N LEU A 182 -10.04 7.64 3.16
CA LEU A 182 -9.82 9.05 2.87
C LEU A 182 -10.47 9.47 1.53
N GLN A 183 -10.42 8.60 0.52
CA GLN A 183 -11.11 8.84 -0.75
C GLN A 183 -12.64 8.90 -0.59
N THR A 184 -13.23 8.05 0.27
CA THR A 184 -14.66 8.14 0.58
C THR A 184 -15.03 9.42 1.34
N LYS A 185 -14.06 10.04 2.03
CA LYS A 185 -14.23 11.35 2.68
C LYS A 185 -14.04 12.54 1.73
N GLY A 186 -13.76 12.29 0.45
CA GLY A 186 -13.59 13.32 -0.57
C GLY A 186 -12.17 13.83 -0.74
N TYR A 187 -11.17 13.24 -0.08
CA TYR A 187 -9.77 13.57 -0.35
C TYR A 187 -9.37 12.99 -1.72
N THR A 188 -9.09 13.86 -2.69
CA THR A 188 -8.70 13.47 -4.06
C THR A 188 -7.18 13.42 -4.24
N ASP A 189 -6.45 14.31 -3.57
CA ASP A 189 -5.01 14.52 -3.80
C ASP A 189 -4.18 13.69 -2.81
N ILE A 190 -4.28 12.36 -2.95
CA ILE A 190 -3.57 11.40 -2.10
C ILE A 190 -2.41 10.79 -2.88
N TYR A 191 -1.21 10.88 -2.30
CA TYR A 191 -0.02 10.20 -2.77
C TYR A 191 0.37 9.07 -1.82
N VAL A 192 0.63 7.87 -2.36
CA VAL A 192 1.21 6.78 -1.58
C VAL A 192 2.65 6.57 -2.04
N VAL A 193 3.60 6.69 -1.11
CA VAL A 193 5.04 6.53 -1.41
C VAL A 193 5.58 5.31 -0.70
N LEU A 194 6.11 4.38 -1.49
CA LEU A 194 6.78 3.19 -0.99
C LEU A 194 8.15 2.97 -1.65
N ARG A 195 8.91 1.99 -1.17
CA ARG A 195 10.29 1.78 -1.64
C ARG A 195 10.32 1.10 -3.00
N GLY A 196 9.33 0.25 -3.28
CA GLY A 196 9.31 -0.62 -4.45
C GLY A 196 10.39 -1.70 -4.35
N TYR A 197 10.32 -2.53 -3.30
CA TYR A 197 11.31 -3.59 -3.09
C TYR A 197 11.28 -4.60 -4.24
N LYS A 198 12.46 -5.12 -4.63
CA LYS A 198 12.66 -6.11 -5.72
C LYS A 198 12.13 -5.72 -7.13
N ARG A 199 11.69 -4.48 -7.36
CA ARG A 199 11.38 -4.01 -8.71
C ARG A 199 12.63 -3.98 -9.61
N LYS A 200 12.46 -4.12 -10.92
CA LYS A 200 13.55 -4.07 -11.92
C LYS A 200 14.00 -2.64 -12.21
N SER A 201 13.15 -1.65 -11.96
CA SER A 201 13.45 -0.23 -12.16
C SER A 201 14.29 0.36 -11.01
N LYS A 202 14.86 1.56 -11.24
CA LYS A 202 15.62 2.31 -10.23
C LYS A 202 15.15 3.77 -10.20
N GLY A 203 15.34 4.44 -9.07
CA GLY A 203 15.03 5.86 -8.93
C GLY A 203 13.55 6.14 -8.71
N LEU A 204 13.14 7.37 -8.91
CA LEU A 204 11.74 7.77 -8.72
C LEU A 204 10.90 7.37 -9.93
N ILE A 205 9.82 6.61 -9.70
CA ILE A 205 8.83 6.29 -10.73
C ILE A 205 7.44 6.50 -10.16
N GLN A 206 6.60 7.19 -10.91
CA GLN A 206 5.17 7.26 -10.65
C GLN A 206 4.50 6.02 -11.25
N VAL A 207 3.94 5.17 -10.39
CA VAL A 207 3.26 3.92 -10.75
C VAL A 207 1.83 4.18 -11.19
N SER A 208 1.17 5.12 -10.51
CA SER A 208 -0.19 5.52 -10.83
C SER A 208 -0.38 7.02 -10.68
N SER A 209 -1.26 7.58 -11.50
CA SER A 209 -1.76 8.94 -11.37
C SER A 209 -3.27 8.90 -11.21
N ASN A 210 -3.76 9.25 -10.02
CA ASN A 210 -5.20 9.32 -9.70
C ASN A 210 -5.99 8.06 -10.11
N GLY A 211 -5.41 6.87 -9.84
CA GLY A 211 -6.00 5.58 -10.16
C GLY A 211 -5.70 5.04 -11.56
N ALA A 212 -5.14 5.84 -12.46
CA ALA A 212 -4.64 5.35 -13.75
C ALA A 212 -3.26 4.69 -13.56
N ILE A 213 -3.10 3.42 -13.96
CA ILE A 213 -1.82 2.69 -13.90
C ILE A 213 -0.93 3.17 -15.05
N LEU A 214 0.32 3.50 -14.75
CA LEU A 214 1.27 4.09 -15.72
C LEU A 214 2.41 3.14 -16.13
N VAL A 215 2.69 2.12 -15.32
CA VAL A 215 3.82 1.21 -15.50
C VAL A 215 3.40 -0.22 -15.14
N ASN A 216 4.16 -1.20 -15.61
CA ASN A 216 3.90 -2.61 -15.29
C ASN A 216 4.47 -3.02 -13.92
N VAL A 217 4.15 -4.25 -13.49
CA VAL A 217 4.56 -4.82 -12.20
C VAL A 217 6.08 -4.96 -12.08
N ALA A 218 6.76 -5.28 -13.18
CA ALA A 218 8.23 -5.37 -13.17
C ALA A 218 8.88 -4.03 -12.82
N GLN A 219 8.28 -2.91 -13.25
CA GLN A 219 8.75 -1.57 -12.95
C GLN A 219 8.28 -1.05 -11.59
N SER A 220 7.06 -1.35 -11.15
CA SER A 220 6.52 -0.86 -9.88
C SER A 220 6.91 -1.70 -8.67
N GLY A 221 7.01 -3.02 -8.83
CA GLY A 221 7.01 -3.99 -7.73
C GLY A 221 5.59 -4.39 -7.34
N ASP A 222 5.46 -5.59 -6.75
CA ASP A 222 4.17 -6.21 -6.42
C ASP A 222 3.33 -5.39 -5.42
N GLU A 223 3.92 -4.91 -4.33
CA GLU A 223 3.21 -4.08 -3.34
C GLU A 223 2.71 -2.76 -3.93
N ALA A 224 3.50 -2.12 -4.79
CA ALA A 224 3.14 -0.84 -5.38
C ALA A 224 2.00 -1.00 -6.39
N MET A 225 2.07 -2.05 -7.22
CA MET A 225 1.00 -2.39 -8.14
C MET A 225 -0.29 -2.71 -7.37
N LEU A 226 -0.20 -3.50 -6.30
CA LEU A 226 -1.35 -3.84 -5.48
C LEU A 226 -2.07 -2.60 -4.93
N ILE A 227 -1.32 -1.65 -4.35
CA ILE A 227 -1.90 -0.40 -3.85
C ILE A 227 -2.53 0.41 -5.00
N ALA A 228 -1.84 0.50 -6.14
CA ALA A 228 -2.30 1.26 -7.29
C ALA A 228 -3.59 0.69 -7.90
N MET A 229 -3.76 -0.64 -7.90
CA MET A 229 -4.97 -1.29 -8.39
C MET A 229 -6.15 -1.18 -7.42
N GLN A 230 -5.89 -1.05 -6.12
CA GLN A 230 -6.94 -1.09 -5.09
C GLN A 230 -7.36 0.28 -4.56
N THR A 231 -6.75 1.34 -5.06
CA THR A 231 -7.00 2.72 -4.62
C THR A 231 -7.01 3.65 -5.82
N LYS A 232 -7.62 4.83 -5.70
CA LYS A 232 -7.50 5.88 -6.72
C LYS A 232 -6.32 6.84 -6.48
N ALA A 233 -5.35 6.44 -5.65
CA ALA A 233 -4.27 7.33 -5.22
C ALA A 233 -3.16 7.38 -6.28
N SER A 234 -2.37 8.46 -6.25
CA SER A 234 -1.13 8.54 -7.02
C SER A 234 -0.03 7.77 -6.30
N VAL A 235 0.40 6.64 -6.87
CA VAL A 235 1.39 5.76 -6.23
C VAL A 235 2.78 6.05 -6.78
N ILE A 236 3.76 6.25 -5.91
CA ILE A 236 5.16 6.55 -6.26
C ILE A 236 6.10 5.57 -5.57
N VAL A 237 7.05 5.06 -6.33
CA VAL A 237 8.13 4.20 -5.83
C VAL A 237 9.47 4.92 -5.92
N SER A 238 10.20 4.96 -4.81
CA SER A 238 11.54 5.56 -4.77
C SER A 238 12.37 5.01 -3.61
N GLU A 239 13.66 4.78 -3.83
CA GLU A 239 14.62 4.44 -2.77
C GLU A 239 14.82 5.62 -1.79
N SER A 240 14.65 6.86 -2.27
CA SER A 240 14.76 8.08 -1.48
C SER A 240 13.38 8.68 -1.23
N ARG A 241 12.90 8.55 0.01
CA ARG A 241 11.66 9.22 0.46
C ARG A 241 11.72 10.74 0.30
N ILE A 242 12.91 11.32 0.45
CA ILE A 242 13.14 12.75 0.30
C ILE A 242 12.88 13.17 -1.16
N LYS A 243 13.48 12.48 -2.14
CA LYS A 243 13.28 12.79 -3.57
C LYS A 243 11.82 12.63 -3.98
N ALA A 244 11.12 11.62 -3.44
CA ALA A 244 9.69 11.44 -3.68
C ALA A 244 8.85 12.60 -3.14
N LEU A 245 9.14 13.06 -1.92
CA LEU A 245 8.44 14.20 -1.33
C LEU A 245 8.74 15.51 -2.08
N GLU A 246 10.00 15.76 -2.44
CA GLU A 246 10.41 16.90 -3.28
C GLU A 246 9.66 16.88 -4.62
N TYR A 247 9.58 15.72 -5.28
CA TYR A 247 8.82 15.56 -6.52
C TYR A 247 7.33 15.88 -6.32
N ILE A 248 6.69 15.34 -5.28
CA ILE A 248 5.26 15.61 -5.00
C ILE A 248 5.01 17.11 -4.80
N GLN A 249 5.92 17.81 -4.09
CA GLN A 249 5.82 19.25 -3.89
C GLN A 249 5.88 20.06 -5.20
N THR A 250 6.48 19.52 -6.26
CA THR A 250 6.49 20.19 -7.58
C THR A 250 5.21 19.96 -8.38
N LYS A 251 4.37 18.99 -7.99
CA LYS A 251 3.25 18.51 -8.82
C LYS A 251 1.90 19.16 -8.53
N ASP A 252 1.53 19.39 -7.27
CA ASP A 252 0.52 20.40 -6.88
C ASP A 252 0.23 20.41 -5.36
N SER A 253 -0.30 21.57 -4.94
CA SER A 253 -1.11 21.86 -3.74
C SER A 253 -0.52 21.64 -2.32
N LYS A 254 -0.59 22.70 -1.50
CA LYS A 254 -0.41 22.73 -0.02
C LYS A 254 -1.23 21.67 0.75
N HIS A 255 -2.23 21.07 0.10
CA HIS A 255 -3.25 20.23 0.72
C HIS A 255 -3.09 18.74 0.38
N SER A 256 -2.06 18.39 -0.40
CA SER A 256 -1.76 17.00 -0.73
C SER A 256 -1.49 16.18 0.53
N ILE A 257 -2.14 15.02 0.62
CA ILE A 257 -1.91 14.03 1.67
C ILE A 257 -0.92 13.02 1.13
N VAL A 258 0.19 12.84 1.83
CA VAL A 258 1.20 11.84 1.50
C VAL A 258 1.20 10.73 2.54
N ILE A 259 0.90 9.51 2.11
CA ILE A 259 1.02 8.31 2.91
C ILE A 259 2.37 7.66 2.60
N LEU A 260 3.25 7.60 3.59
CA LEU A 260 4.56 6.97 3.48
C LEU A 260 4.53 5.57 4.08
N ASP A 261 4.80 4.57 3.25
CA ASP A 261 4.99 3.20 3.72
C ASP A 261 6.40 3.02 4.31
N ASP A 262 6.43 2.42 5.50
CA ASP A 262 7.59 2.05 6.29
C ASP A 262 8.54 3.21 6.63
N ALA A 263 7.96 4.38 6.94
CA ALA A 263 8.72 5.62 7.08
C ALA A 263 9.01 6.06 8.53
N TYR A 264 8.70 5.24 9.54
CA TYR A 264 8.90 5.60 10.96
C TYR A 264 10.33 6.07 11.28
N ARG A 265 11.34 5.49 10.62
CA ARG A 265 12.75 5.82 10.81
C ARG A 265 13.16 7.23 10.34
N PHE A 266 12.41 7.83 9.43
CA PHE A 266 12.75 9.14 8.87
C PHE A 266 12.30 10.27 9.79
N ASN A 267 13.13 11.29 9.96
CA ASN A 267 12.80 12.44 10.81
C ASN A 267 12.14 13.56 9.98
N PHE A 268 10.86 13.37 9.65
CA PHE A 268 10.05 14.36 8.93
C PHE A 268 9.00 14.97 9.86
N ASN A 269 8.40 16.10 9.47
CA ASN A 269 7.17 16.55 10.13
C ASN A 269 5.98 15.72 9.58
N LYS A 270 5.57 14.72 10.34
CA LYS A 270 4.59 13.70 9.95
C LYS A 270 3.82 13.20 11.17
N PHE A 271 2.70 12.54 10.91
CA PHE A 271 1.95 11.78 11.89
C PHE A 271 2.34 10.29 11.77
N ASP A 272 3.02 9.76 12.78
CA ASP A 272 3.52 8.40 12.83
C ASP A 272 2.45 7.44 13.37
N ILE A 273 1.98 6.55 12.50
CA ILE A 273 1.07 5.44 12.79
C ILE A 273 1.90 4.16 12.86
N LEU A 274 1.92 3.50 14.02
CA LEU A 274 2.62 2.24 14.22
C LEU A 274 1.65 1.09 14.43
N LEU A 275 1.72 0.10 13.55
CA LEU A 275 1.00 -1.16 13.65
C LEU A 275 1.81 -2.15 14.50
N GLU A 276 1.24 -2.58 15.62
CA GLU A 276 1.76 -3.66 16.43
C GLU A 276 1.30 -5.02 15.84
N PRO A 277 2.22 -5.95 15.57
CA PRO A 277 1.86 -7.27 15.07
C PRO A 277 1.13 -8.09 16.14
N LYS A 278 0.11 -8.84 15.74
CA LYS A 278 -0.64 -9.74 16.63
C LYS A 278 0.27 -10.81 17.28
N LEU A 279 1.15 -11.42 16.49
CA LEU A 279 2.19 -12.30 16.98
C LEU A 279 3.48 -11.50 17.22
N LYS A 280 3.89 -11.41 18.49
CA LYS A 280 5.13 -10.73 18.88
C LYS A 280 6.36 -11.65 18.76
N PRO A 281 7.55 -11.10 18.44
CA PRO A 281 8.80 -11.83 18.62
C PRO A 281 8.97 -12.26 20.09
N TYR A 282 9.61 -13.40 20.31
CA TYR A 282 9.80 -13.99 21.64
C TYR A 282 10.62 -13.07 22.56
N PHE A 283 11.69 -12.48 22.03
CA PHE A 283 12.50 -11.51 22.76
C PHE A 283 12.20 -10.08 22.32
N PRO A 284 12.16 -9.10 23.26
CA PRO A 284 11.96 -7.69 22.96
C PRO A 284 13.24 -7.00 22.46
N PHE A 285 14.22 -7.77 21.98
CA PHE A 285 15.50 -7.25 21.51
C PHE A 285 15.41 -6.70 20.10
N VAL A 286 16.24 -5.71 19.81
CA VAL A 286 16.45 -5.26 18.43
C VAL A 286 17.32 -6.25 17.65
N LEU A 287 17.39 -6.08 16.34
CA LEU A 287 18.29 -6.83 15.48
C LEU A 287 19.75 -6.69 15.95
N PRO A 288 20.58 -7.76 15.82
CA PRO A 288 20.24 -9.09 15.32
C PRO A 288 19.69 -10.09 16.36
N SER A 289 19.71 -9.78 17.67
CA SER A 289 19.30 -10.75 18.72
C SER A 289 17.80 -10.98 18.79
N GLY A 290 17.02 -9.98 18.39
CA GLY A 290 15.58 -10.08 18.23
C GLY A 290 15.15 -9.51 16.89
N TYR A 291 13.84 -9.39 16.71
CA TYR A 291 13.26 -9.05 15.41
C TYR A 291 12.82 -7.58 15.30
N TYR A 292 13.05 -6.79 16.34
CA TYR A 292 12.71 -5.38 16.36
C TYR A 292 13.77 -4.52 15.65
N ARG A 293 13.32 -3.46 14.96
CA ARG A 293 14.15 -2.43 14.31
C ARG A 293 14.45 -1.26 15.23
N PHE A 294 13.57 -1.04 16.20
CA PHE A 294 13.70 -0.08 17.29
C PHE A 294 13.19 -0.74 18.58
N PRO A 295 13.65 -0.32 19.76
CA PRO A 295 13.16 -0.87 21.02
C PRO A 295 11.62 -0.86 21.10
N GLU A 296 11.01 -1.90 21.65
CA GLU A 296 9.54 -2.04 21.71
C GLU A 296 8.86 -0.83 22.37
N SER A 297 9.52 -0.19 23.34
CA SER A 297 9.05 1.02 24.00
C SER A 297 8.77 2.19 23.04
N PHE A 298 9.25 2.15 21.78
CA PHE A 298 8.99 3.19 20.79
C PHE A 298 7.53 3.25 20.32
N TYR A 299 6.71 2.25 20.62
CA TYR A 299 5.26 2.34 20.42
C TYR A 299 4.61 3.44 21.27
N THR A 300 5.23 3.90 22.37
CA THR A 300 4.72 5.04 23.14
C THR A 300 5.15 6.40 22.59
N LYS A 301 6.06 6.41 21.60
CA LYS A 301 6.64 7.61 20.99
C LYS A 301 6.03 7.96 19.63
N CYS A 302 5.11 7.16 19.11
CA CYS A 302 4.38 7.48 17.89
C CYS A 302 3.10 8.25 18.21
N ASP A 303 2.54 8.91 17.21
CA ASP A 303 1.29 9.67 17.38
C ASP A 303 0.07 8.74 17.50
N LEU A 304 0.10 7.58 16.84
CA LEU A 304 -0.97 6.59 16.89
C LEU A 304 -0.45 5.16 16.90
N HIS A 305 -0.65 4.46 18.02
CA HIS A 305 -0.30 3.06 18.20
C HIS A 305 -1.54 2.17 18.01
N LEU A 306 -1.52 1.35 16.96
CA LEU A 306 -2.66 0.51 16.57
C LEU A 306 -2.37 -0.98 16.77
N LYS A 307 -3.34 -1.68 17.35
CA LYS A 307 -3.35 -3.12 17.57
C LYS A 307 -4.48 -3.78 16.79
N GLU A 308 -4.17 -4.91 16.18
CA GLU A 308 -5.17 -5.78 15.54
C GLU A 308 -6.18 -6.27 16.59
N ASP A 309 -7.43 -6.44 16.18
CA ASP A 309 -8.60 -6.81 16.99
C ASP A 309 -9.08 -5.73 17.99
N ARG A 310 -8.31 -4.65 18.20
CA ARG A 310 -8.70 -3.50 19.03
C ARG A 310 -8.99 -2.25 18.21
N ASP A 311 -8.06 -1.84 17.35
CA ASP A 311 -8.13 -0.57 16.61
C ASP A 311 -8.35 -0.79 15.11
N TYR A 312 -8.11 -2.00 14.63
CA TYR A 312 -8.49 -2.45 13.30
C TYR A 312 -8.68 -3.96 13.29
N LYS A 313 -9.51 -4.47 12.39
CA LYS A 313 -9.78 -5.90 12.21
C LYS A 313 -9.45 -6.31 10.79
N ARG A 314 -8.92 -7.52 10.64
CA ARG A 314 -8.69 -8.14 9.34
C ARG A 314 -9.74 -9.20 9.08
N SER A 315 -10.27 -9.24 7.87
CA SER A 315 -11.13 -10.31 7.41
C SER A 315 -10.61 -10.83 6.09
N VAL A 316 -10.53 -12.15 5.97
CA VAL A 316 -10.19 -12.81 4.72
C VAL A 316 -11.48 -13.28 4.07
N SER A 317 -11.64 -12.98 2.79
CA SER A 317 -12.72 -13.51 1.96
C SER A 317 -12.15 -14.08 0.68
N ILE A 318 -12.88 -15.00 0.06
CA ILE A 318 -12.50 -15.58 -1.23
C ILE A 318 -13.38 -14.96 -2.29
N LEU A 319 -12.77 -14.23 -3.22
CA LEU A 319 -13.45 -13.72 -4.41
C LEU A 319 -13.20 -14.70 -5.56
N TYR A 320 -14.27 -15.24 -6.12
CA TYR A 320 -14.21 -16.13 -7.28
C TYR A 320 -15.42 -15.90 -8.18
N VAL A 321 -15.28 -16.29 -9.45
CA VAL A 321 -16.40 -16.35 -10.38
C VAL A 321 -17.14 -17.66 -10.12
N LYS A 322 -18.40 -17.57 -9.67
CA LYS A 322 -19.19 -18.73 -9.31
C LYS A 322 -19.69 -19.42 -10.58
N ASP A 323 -19.15 -20.60 -10.88
CA ASP A 323 -19.76 -21.50 -11.84
C ASP A 323 -20.96 -22.17 -11.17
N SER A 324 -22.16 -22.00 -11.72
CA SER A 324 -23.42 -22.20 -11.00
C SER A 324 -23.76 -23.67 -10.73
N ASN A 325 -23.01 -24.63 -11.31
CA ASN A 325 -23.40 -26.04 -11.34
C ASN A 325 -22.30 -27.04 -10.92
N ARG A 326 -21.12 -26.59 -10.44
CA ARG A 326 -20.04 -27.51 -10.03
C ARG A 326 -19.34 -27.04 -8.76
N GLU A 327 -18.93 -27.99 -7.92
CA GLU A 327 -18.04 -27.71 -6.79
C GLU A 327 -16.69 -27.20 -7.32
N SER A 328 -16.28 -26.02 -6.87
CA SER A 328 -14.96 -25.48 -7.22
C SER A 328 -13.86 -26.39 -6.67
N LYS A 329 -12.83 -26.63 -7.46
CA LYS A 329 -11.57 -27.25 -7.04
C LYS A 329 -10.44 -26.26 -7.23
N TYR A 330 -9.63 -26.04 -6.20
CA TYR A 330 -8.60 -25.01 -6.20
C TYR A 330 -7.18 -25.58 -6.20
N ILE A 331 -6.29 -24.95 -6.96
CA ILE A 331 -4.85 -25.03 -6.74
C ILE A 331 -4.42 -23.76 -6.03
N LEU A 332 -3.79 -23.88 -4.87
CA LEU A 332 -3.17 -22.72 -4.21
C LEU A 332 -1.83 -22.44 -4.88
N ALA A 333 -1.65 -21.24 -5.43
CA ALA A 333 -0.35 -20.78 -5.94
C ALA A 333 0.09 -19.53 -5.16
N THR A 334 1.24 -19.59 -4.48
CA THR A 334 1.72 -18.44 -3.69
C THR A 334 3.23 -18.33 -3.62
N ALA A 335 3.70 -17.07 -3.60
CA ALA A 335 5.08 -16.66 -3.51
C ALA A 335 5.26 -15.64 -2.39
N ILE A 336 4.63 -15.88 -1.24
CA ILE A 336 4.79 -15.07 -0.02
C ILE A 336 5.86 -15.64 0.91
N ALA A 337 6.45 -14.77 1.74
CA ALA A 337 7.51 -15.13 2.69
C ALA A 337 7.18 -16.30 3.64
N ASN A 338 5.91 -16.46 4.05
CA ASN A 338 5.50 -17.56 4.92
C ASN A 338 4.09 -18.05 4.55
N PRO A 339 3.99 -19.09 3.70
CA PRO A 339 2.72 -19.63 3.25
C PRO A 339 1.86 -20.26 4.36
N SER A 340 2.48 -20.74 5.45
CA SER A 340 1.77 -21.35 6.59
C SER A 340 0.76 -20.40 7.22
N ARG A 341 0.96 -19.08 7.07
CA ARG A 341 0.03 -18.04 7.55
C ARG A 341 -1.32 -18.03 6.84
N LEU A 342 -1.39 -18.62 5.64
CA LEU A 342 -2.64 -18.69 4.87
C LEU A 342 -3.53 -19.84 5.35
N LYS A 343 -2.97 -20.91 5.91
CA LYS A 343 -3.68 -22.14 6.28
C LYS A 343 -5.03 -21.92 7.00
N PRO A 344 -5.15 -21.01 7.98
CA PRO A 344 -6.42 -20.79 8.68
C PRO A 344 -7.54 -20.20 7.79
N TYR A 345 -7.22 -19.71 6.61
CA TYR A 345 -8.13 -19.00 5.70
C TYR A 345 -8.35 -19.76 4.37
N LEU A 346 -7.70 -20.91 4.20
CA LEU A 346 -7.81 -21.71 3.00
C LEU A 346 -9.12 -22.50 3.01
N PRO A 347 -9.80 -22.64 1.86
CA PRO A 347 -10.98 -23.49 1.77
C PRO A 347 -10.55 -24.98 1.74
N GLU A 348 -11.47 -25.88 2.12
CA GLU A 348 -11.18 -27.32 2.25
C GLU A 348 -10.93 -28.02 0.90
N ASN A 349 -11.45 -27.47 -0.19
CA ASN A 349 -11.37 -28.00 -1.55
C ASN A 349 -10.11 -27.56 -2.32
N ILE A 350 -8.99 -27.35 -1.61
CA ILE A 350 -7.67 -27.24 -2.22
C ILE A 350 -7.14 -28.63 -2.53
N ILE A 351 -6.84 -28.88 -3.80
CA ILE A 351 -6.38 -30.19 -4.26
C ILE A 351 -4.86 -30.25 -4.51
N TYR A 352 -4.21 -29.09 -4.62
CA TYR A 352 -2.77 -28.98 -4.77
C TYR A 352 -2.24 -27.63 -4.28
N GLU A 353 -1.05 -27.62 -3.69
CA GLU A 353 -0.37 -26.43 -3.21
C GLU A 353 0.96 -26.23 -3.94
N TYR A 354 1.08 -25.11 -4.65
CA TYR A 354 2.26 -24.71 -5.40
C TYR A 354 2.94 -23.51 -4.73
N TYR A 355 4.05 -23.79 -4.05
CA TYR A 355 4.83 -22.80 -3.31
C TYR A 355 6.08 -22.37 -4.07
N LEU A 356 6.28 -21.06 -4.17
CA LEU A 356 7.48 -20.44 -4.72
C LEU A 356 8.20 -19.59 -3.65
N ALA A 357 9.45 -19.22 -3.95
CA ALA A 357 10.21 -18.30 -3.12
C ALA A 357 9.55 -16.91 -3.06
N ASP A 358 9.79 -16.16 -1.98
CA ASP A 358 9.15 -14.86 -1.78
C ASP A 358 9.47 -13.87 -2.91
N HIS A 359 8.41 -13.29 -3.47
CA HIS A 359 8.43 -12.41 -4.65
C HIS A 359 8.85 -13.09 -5.97
N ALA A 360 8.85 -14.42 -6.06
CA ALA A 360 9.05 -15.10 -7.34
C ALA A 360 7.99 -14.70 -8.38
N GLU A 361 8.39 -14.73 -9.65
CA GLU A 361 7.51 -14.61 -10.82
C GLU A 361 6.82 -15.96 -11.07
N PHE A 362 5.60 -15.92 -11.60
CA PHE A 362 4.85 -17.11 -12.00
C PHE A 362 4.96 -17.31 -13.51
N ASP A 363 4.92 -18.57 -13.94
CA ASP A 363 4.88 -18.93 -15.36
C ASP A 363 3.48 -19.41 -15.74
N CYS A 364 2.91 -18.81 -16.80
CA CYS A 364 1.56 -19.08 -17.26
C CYS A 364 1.39 -20.54 -17.73
N ASN A 365 2.38 -21.08 -18.45
CA ASN A 365 2.32 -22.45 -18.96
C ASN A 365 2.36 -23.47 -17.83
N THR A 366 3.20 -23.24 -16.82
CA THR A 366 3.28 -24.05 -15.60
C THR A 366 1.95 -24.05 -14.87
N LEU A 367 1.36 -22.87 -14.62
CA LEU A 367 0.05 -22.76 -13.97
C LEU A 367 -1.06 -23.45 -14.76
N LYS A 368 -1.07 -23.31 -16.08
CA LYS A 368 -2.01 -24.00 -16.98
C LYS A 368 -1.85 -25.54 -16.89
N THR A 369 -0.62 -26.02 -16.94
CA THR A 369 -0.31 -27.46 -16.82
C THR A 369 -0.77 -28.02 -15.49
N LEU A 370 -0.61 -27.25 -14.40
CA LEU A 370 -1.09 -27.65 -13.07
C LEU A 370 -2.62 -27.73 -13.03
N LEU A 371 -3.34 -26.75 -13.60
CA LEU A 371 -4.80 -26.77 -13.70
C LEU A 371 -5.29 -28.04 -14.41
N GLU A 372 -4.70 -28.36 -15.56
CA GLU A 372 -5.05 -29.53 -16.37
C GLU A 372 -4.72 -30.84 -15.63
N LYS A 373 -3.50 -30.95 -15.09
CA LYS A 373 -3.00 -32.15 -14.39
C LYS A 373 -3.85 -32.54 -13.19
N TYR A 374 -4.31 -31.57 -12.41
CA TYR A 374 -5.10 -31.82 -11.20
C TYR A 374 -6.61 -31.66 -11.43
N HIS A 375 -7.05 -31.39 -12.66
CA HIS A 375 -8.46 -31.12 -12.98
C HIS A 375 -9.08 -30.05 -12.07
N ALA A 376 -8.31 -28.99 -11.80
CA ALA A 376 -8.75 -27.87 -10.98
C ALA A 376 -9.60 -26.89 -11.80
N THR A 377 -10.54 -26.24 -11.12
CA THR A 377 -11.38 -25.21 -11.74
C THR A 377 -10.73 -23.82 -11.70
N HIS A 378 -9.98 -23.53 -10.64
CA HIS A 378 -9.46 -22.19 -10.37
C HIS A 378 -8.08 -22.26 -9.70
N ILE A 379 -7.27 -21.24 -9.94
CA ILE A 379 -6.03 -20.97 -9.22
C ILE A 379 -6.33 -19.98 -8.10
N LEU A 380 -6.23 -20.43 -6.85
CA LEU A 380 -6.37 -19.60 -5.67
C LEU A 380 -5.05 -18.88 -5.39
N MET A 381 -5.06 -17.55 -5.35
CA MET A 381 -3.88 -16.73 -5.08
C MET A 381 -4.15 -15.62 -4.08
N THR A 382 -3.11 -15.10 -3.44
CA THR A 382 -3.22 -13.82 -2.71
C THR A 382 -3.29 -12.66 -3.69
N GLN A 383 -3.89 -11.54 -3.29
CA GLN A 383 -3.91 -10.33 -4.12
C GLN A 383 -2.49 -9.87 -4.51
N LYS A 384 -1.50 -10.01 -3.61
CA LYS A 384 -0.08 -9.66 -3.86
C LYS A 384 0.55 -10.54 -4.94
N ASP A 385 0.18 -11.81 -5.02
CA ASP A 385 0.72 -12.71 -6.05
C ASP A 385 -0.02 -12.54 -7.38
N TYR A 386 -1.33 -12.29 -7.31
CA TYR A 386 -2.17 -12.09 -8.50
C TYR A 386 -1.73 -10.90 -9.36
N VAL A 387 -1.23 -9.80 -8.77
CA VAL A 387 -0.73 -8.67 -9.59
C VAL A 387 0.40 -9.07 -10.55
N LYS A 388 1.10 -10.17 -10.31
CA LYS A 388 2.15 -10.68 -11.21
C LYS A 388 1.58 -11.46 -12.40
N CYS A 389 0.31 -11.82 -12.34
CA CYS A 389 -0.40 -12.69 -13.28
C CYS A 389 -1.53 -11.96 -14.02
N LEU A 390 -1.53 -10.61 -14.03
CA LEU A 390 -2.62 -9.82 -14.62
C LEU A 390 -2.86 -10.12 -16.10
N ASP A 391 -1.78 -10.44 -16.81
CA ASP A 391 -1.82 -10.75 -18.24
C ASP A 391 -2.14 -12.24 -18.52
N PHE A 392 -2.34 -13.06 -17.48
CA PHE A 392 -2.59 -14.48 -17.64
C PHE A 392 -4.09 -14.71 -17.84
N ASN A 393 -4.45 -15.29 -18.98
CA ASN A 393 -5.84 -15.66 -19.26
C ASN A 393 -6.18 -17.03 -18.64
N LEU A 394 -6.20 -17.09 -17.30
CA LEU A 394 -6.47 -18.29 -16.52
C LEU A 394 -7.58 -18.02 -15.49
N PRO A 395 -8.32 -19.06 -15.04
CA PRO A 395 -9.35 -18.89 -14.04
C PRO A 395 -8.74 -18.68 -12.65
N PHE A 396 -8.77 -17.45 -12.14
CA PHE A 396 -8.24 -17.11 -10.82
C PHE A 396 -9.36 -16.97 -9.77
N ALA A 397 -9.05 -17.40 -8.55
CA ALA A 397 -9.76 -17.05 -7.33
C ALA A 397 -8.80 -16.29 -6.41
N LEU A 398 -9.28 -15.25 -5.73
CA LEU A 398 -8.45 -14.36 -4.93
C LEU A 398 -8.78 -14.46 -3.45
N LEU A 399 -7.76 -14.71 -2.64
CA LEU A 399 -7.77 -14.46 -1.21
C LEU A 399 -7.67 -12.95 -0.98
N MET A 400 -8.82 -12.34 -0.69
CA MET A 400 -8.99 -10.93 -0.41
C MET A 400 -8.73 -10.68 1.07
N LEU A 401 -7.80 -9.78 1.38
CA LEU A 401 -7.55 -9.35 2.75
C LEU A 401 -8.09 -7.94 2.96
N ASP A 402 -9.24 -7.86 3.61
CA ASP A 402 -9.87 -6.57 3.95
C ASP A 402 -9.45 -6.14 5.35
N VAL A 403 -9.27 -4.82 5.52
CA VAL A 403 -8.99 -4.20 6.81
C VAL A 403 -10.08 -3.19 7.14
N ARG A 404 -10.75 -3.39 8.28
CA ARG A 404 -11.68 -2.41 8.85
C ARG A 404 -10.96 -1.65 9.96
N ILE A 405 -10.84 -0.33 9.81
CA ILE A 405 -10.23 0.55 10.82
C ILE A 405 -11.36 1.04 11.75
N GLU A 406 -11.15 0.96 13.06
CA GLU A 406 -12.13 1.42 14.05
C GLU A 406 -12.23 2.96 14.06
N SER A 407 -13.42 3.47 14.36
CA SER A 407 -13.72 4.91 14.27
C SER A 407 -12.86 5.77 15.18
N SER A 408 -12.38 5.26 16.32
CA SER A 408 -11.47 5.97 17.22
C SER A 408 -10.15 6.32 16.54
N ALA A 409 -9.53 5.35 15.86
CA ALA A 409 -8.29 5.55 15.11
C ALA A 409 -8.47 6.52 13.95
N LEU A 410 -9.59 6.40 13.23
CA LEU A 410 -9.93 7.30 12.11
C LEU A 410 -10.09 8.75 12.57
N LYS A 411 -10.77 8.99 13.69
CA LYS A 411 -10.94 10.34 14.27
C LYS A 411 -9.60 10.99 14.61
N SER A 412 -8.63 10.24 15.14
CA SER A 412 -7.28 10.78 15.41
C SER A 412 -6.56 11.20 14.13
N ILE A 413 -6.69 10.42 13.05
CA ILE A 413 -6.10 10.74 11.75
C ILE A 413 -6.78 11.98 11.15
N GLU A 414 -8.11 12.03 11.16
CA GLU A 414 -8.87 13.19 10.68
C GLU A 414 -8.54 14.47 11.45
N SER A 415 -8.41 14.39 12.78
CA SER A 415 -8.00 15.52 13.60
C SER A 415 -6.65 16.10 13.16
N PHE A 416 -5.67 15.24 12.87
CA PHE A 416 -4.37 15.68 12.34
C PHE A 416 -4.49 16.33 10.95
N LEU A 417 -5.30 15.75 10.07
CA LEU A 417 -5.51 16.26 8.71
C LEU A 417 -6.20 17.63 8.73
N ASN A 418 -7.22 17.80 9.58
CA ASN A 418 -8.01 19.03 9.72
C ASN A 418 -7.30 20.15 10.51
N THR A 419 -6.16 19.87 11.12
CA THR A 419 -5.39 20.90 11.84
C THR A 419 -4.82 21.92 10.83
N GLU A 420 -5.42 23.11 10.74
CA GLU A 420 -4.96 24.22 9.87
C GLU A 420 -3.51 24.65 10.15
N SER A 421 -3.00 24.40 11.36
CA SER A 421 -1.79 25.02 11.90
C SER A 421 -0.48 24.25 11.70
N PHE A 422 -0.46 23.10 11.02
CA PHE A 422 0.78 22.32 10.91
C PHE A 422 1.89 23.02 10.10
N LEU A 423 1.53 23.95 9.21
CA LEU A 423 2.48 24.71 8.40
C LEU A 423 2.98 26.00 9.09
N GLN A 424 2.26 26.53 10.10
CA GLN A 424 2.65 27.75 10.81
C GLN A 424 3.27 27.51 12.20
N SER A 425 2.98 26.39 12.86
CA SER A 425 3.33 26.18 14.27
C SER A 425 4.74 25.65 14.58
N LYS A 426 5.60 25.42 13.57
CA LYS A 426 7.01 24.95 13.79
C LYS A 426 8.09 25.79 13.10
N ALA A 427 7.74 26.98 12.61
CA ALA A 427 8.71 28.01 12.21
C ALA A 427 9.22 28.85 13.39
N ARG A 428 8.78 28.54 14.61
CA ARG A 428 9.32 29.04 15.87
C ARG A 428 9.73 27.81 16.68
N PHE A 429 11.02 27.68 16.97
CA PHE A 429 11.76 26.75 17.83
C PHE A 429 12.91 26.07 17.11
#